data_AF-A0A0P4VZH3-F1
#
_entry.id   AF-A0A0P4VZH3-F1
#
_cell.length_a   1.000
_cell.length_b   1.000
_cell.length_c   1.000
_cell.angle_alpha   90.00
_cell.angle_beta   90.00
_cell.angle_gamma   90.00
#
_symmetry.space_group_name_H-M   'P 1'
#
loop_
_entity.id
_entity.type
_entity.pdbx_description
1 polymer ?
#
loop_
_entity_poly.entity_id
_entity_poly.type
_entity_poly.pdbx_seq_one_letter_code
_entity_poly.pdbx_strand_id
1 'polypeptide(L)'
;LFCPTCSSLLIIEEYIGHLRYKCRACPYNFNITSRTSNKTYPKLKEIDDVLGGASAWENVDATDERCPVCSHPRAYFMQIQTRSADEPMTTFYKCCSPTCGHRWRD
;
A
#
# COMPACT_ATOMS: atom_id res chain seq x y z
N LEU A 1 -9.71 18.91 15.07
CA LEU A 1 -10.35 19.54 16.25
C LEU A 1 -9.29 20.38 16.96
N PHE A 2 -9.47 21.69 16.98
CA PHE A 2 -8.50 22.65 17.50
C PHE A 2 -9.13 23.50 18.61
N CYS A 3 -8.31 23.97 19.53
CA CYS A 3 -8.73 24.83 20.63
C CYS A 3 -9.00 26.26 20.11
N PRO A 4 -10.13 26.89 20.45
CA PRO A 4 -10.47 28.24 19.96
C PRO A 4 -9.59 29.35 20.55
N THR A 5 -8.90 29.12 21.67
CA THR A 5 -8.11 30.15 22.37
C THR A 5 -6.64 30.15 21.99
N CYS A 6 -6.06 28.97 21.73
CA CYS A 6 -4.62 28.82 21.48
C CYS A 6 -4.30 28.05 20.19
N SER A 7 -5.32 27.69 19.41
CA SER A 7 -5.20 26.98 18.12
C SER A 7 -4.48 25.62 18.21
N SER A 8 -4.20 25.13 19.42
CA SER A 8 -3.54 23.85 19.66
C SER A 8 -4.50 22.67 19.44
N LEU A 9 -3.94 21.51 19.11
CA LEU A 9 -4.71 20.29 18.89
C LEU A 9 -5.36 19.83 20.21
N LEU A 10 -6.66 19.54 20.17
CA LEU A 10 -7.38 19.00 21.32
C LEU A 10 -7.16 17.49 21.42
N ILE A 11 -6.93 17.01 22.64
CA ILE A 11 -6.83 15.58 22.95
C ILE A 11 -8.11 15.09 23.63
N ILE A 12 -8.42 13.80 23.49
CA ILE A 12 -9.56 13.18 24.18
C ILE A 12 -9.06 12.63 25.51
N GLU A 13 -9.73 12.96 26.60
CA GLU A 13 -9.47 12.46 27.96
C GLU A 13 -10.79 12.01 28.59
N GLU A 14 -10.75 10.98 29.44
CA GLU A 14 -11.89 10.58 30.26
C GLU A 14 -11.86 11.31 31.60
N TYR A 15 -12.99 11.90 32.00
CA TYR A 15 -13.14 12.59 33.26
C TYR A 15 -14.50 12.28 33.87
N ILE A 16 -14.49 11.65 35.06
CA ILE A 16 -15.70 11.27 35.81
C ILE A 16 -16.68 10.48 34.92
N GLY A 17 -16.17 9.48 34.18
CA GLY A 17 -16.99 8.60 33.32
C GLY A 17 -17.52 9.25 32.03
N HIS A 18 -17.12 10.48 31.72
CA HIS A 18 -17.45 11.17 30.48
C HIS A 18 -16.20 11.49 29.65
N LEU A 19 -16.31 11.39 28.33
CA LEU A 19 -15.24 11.82 27.42
C LEU A 19 -15.25 13.35 27.26
N ARG A 20 -14.08 13.97 27.32
CA ARG A 20 -13.89 15.41 27.10
C ARG A 20 -12.72 15.69 26.16
N TYR A 21 -12.83 16.74 25.37
CA TYR A 21 -11.72 17.36 24.65
C TYR A 21 -10.98 18.30 25.61
N LYS A 22 -9.68 18.05 25.81
CA LYS A 22 -8.78 18.85 26.64
C LYS A 22 -7.69 19.47 25.78
N CYS A 23 -7.40 20.75 26.02
CA CYS A 23 -6.20 21.37 25.47
C CYS A 23 -4.99 21.09 26.36
N ARG A 24 -3.81 20.87 25.78
CA ARG A 24 -2.55 20.74 26.55
C ARG A 24 -1.92 22.08 26.92
N ALA A 25 -2.17 23.12 26.12
CA ALA A 25 -1.52 24.43 26.26
C ALA A 25 -2.33 25.43 27.09
N CYS A 26 -3.63 25.20 27.30
CA CYS A 26 -4.51 26.11 28.04
C CYS A 26 -5.58 25.33 28.84
N PRO A 27 -6.26 25.95 29.81
CA PRO A 27 -7.26 25.29 30.65
C PRO A 27 -8.59 24.97 29.94
N TYR A 28 -8.67 25.16 28.62
CA TYR A 28 -9.86 24.88 27.84
C TYR A 28 -10.21 23.38 27.87
N ASN A 29 -11.46 23.10 28.24
CA ASN A 29 -12.04 21.76 28.26
C ASN A 29 -13.46 21.81 27.69
N PHE A 30 -13.85 20.77 26.95
CA PHE A 30 -15.16 20.65 26.33
C PHE A 30 -15.67 19.22 26.42
N ASN A 31 -16.85 19.00 27.02
CA ASN A 31 -17.40 17.66 27.22
C ASN A 31 -18.08 17.15 25.94
N ILE A 32 -17.82 15.89 25.59
CA ILE A 32 -18.39 15.24 24.40
C ILE A 32 -19.77 14.71 24.75
N THR A 33 -20.83 15.40 24.32
CA THR A 33 -22.22 15.02 24.57
C THR A 33 -22.81 14.17 23.45
N SER A 34 -22.40 14.40 22.19
CA SER A 34 -22.91 13.70 21.02
C SER A 34 -21.88 12.73 20.44
N ARG A 35 -22.34 11.51 20.11
CA ARG A 35 -21.53 10.52 19.40
C ARG A 35 -21.14 11.07 18.02
N THR A 36 -19.86 11.40 17.84
CA THR A 36 -19.32 11.88 16.57
C THR A 36 -18.45 10.78 15.96
N SER A 37 -18.76 10.33 14.75
CA SER A 37 -17.97 9.32 14.04
C SER A 37 -17.61 9.83 12.66
N ASN A 38 -16.34 9.70 12.27
CA ASN A 38 -15.89 9.99 10.92
C ASN A 38 -15.55 8.66 10.25
N LYS A 39 -16.26 8.32 9.17
CA LYS A 39 -15.97 7.13 8.36
C LYS A 39 -15.18 7.58 7.15
N THR A 40 -13.89 7.28 7.16
CA THR A 40 -13.06 7.41 5.96
C THR A 40 -13.15 6.11 5.19
N TYR A 41 -13.53 6.17 3.92
CA TYR A 41 -13.42 5.06 3.00
C TYR A 41 -12.04 5.15 2.34
N PRO A 42 -11.05 4.35 2.78
CA PRO A 42 -9.76 4.36 2.12
C PRO A 42 -9.98 3.89 0.67
N LYS A 43 -9.56 4.70 -0.29
CA LYS A 43 -9.35 4.19 -1.64
C LYS A 43 -8.24 3.16 -1.54
N LEU A 44 -8.51 1.93 -1.95
CA LEU A 44 -7.44 0.96 -2.09
C LEU A 44 -6.42 1.57 -3.05
N LYS A 45 -5.15 1.53 -2.65
CA LYS A 45 -4.06 1.82 -3.59
C LYS A 45 -4.27 0.84 -4.75
N GLU A 46 -4.38 1.35 -5.97
CA GLU A 46 -4.17 0.48 -7.13
C GLU A 46 -2.84 -0.20 -6.88
N ILE A 47 -2.84 -1.53 -6.96
CA ILE A 47 -1.62 -2.30 -6.89
C ILE A 47 -0.88 -1.90 -8.16
N ASP A 48 -0.14 -0.81 -8.09
CA ASP A 48 0.87 -0.49 -9.08
C ASP A 48 1.72 -1.74 -9.12
N ASP A 49 1.73 -2.37 -10.30
CA ASP A 49 2.35 -3.67 -10.53
C ASP A 49 3.64 -3.69 -9.72
N VAL A 50 3.75 -4.60 -8.75
CA VAL A 50 4.95 -4.73 -7.88
C VAL A 50 6.23 -4.93 -8.71
N LEU A 51 6.05 -5.19 -10.00
CA LEU A 51 7.04 -5.45 -11.03
C LEU A 51 7.32 -4.22 -11.93
N GLY A 52 6.77 -3.04 -11.59
CA GLY A 52 6.79 -1.84 -12.42
C GLY A 52 5.95 -1.98 -13.69
N GLY A 53 5.47 -0.85 -14.21
CA GLY A 53 4.63 -0.79 -15.41
C GLY A 53 5.32 -1.33 -16.68
N ALA A 54 4.80 -0.99 -17.86
CA ALA A 54 5.32 -1.48 -19.15
C ALA A 54 6.85 -1.27 -19.32
N SER A 55 7.37 -0.15 -18.80
CA SER A 55 8.79 0.25 -18.87
C SER A 55 9.73 -0.58 -18.02
N ALA A 56 9.24 -1.23 -16.95
CA ALA A 56 10.09 -2.08 -16.11
C ALA A 56 10.52 -3.37 -16.83
N TRP A 57 9.85 -3.71 -17.93
CA TRP A 57 10.14 -4.89 -18.73
C TRP A 57 10.97 -4.60 -19.99
N GLU A 58 11.36 -3.35 -20.24
CA GLU A 58 12.07 -2.97 -21.47
C GLU A 58 13.55 -3.36 -21.46
N ASN A 59 14.16 -3.52 -20.28
CA ASN A 59 15.60 -3.80 -20.12
C ASN A 59 15.89 -5.10 -19.34
N VAL A 60 14.93 -6.01 -19.26
CA VAL A 60 15.10 -7.28 -18.52
C VAL A 60 15.59 -8.37 -19.46
N ASP A 61 16.46 -9.23 -18.95
CA ASP A 61 16.96 -10.36 -19.69
C ASP A 61 15.83 -11.34 -20.05
N ALA A 62 15.99 -11.97 -21.21
CA ALA A 62 15.09 -13.01 -21.69
C ALA A 62 15.74 -14.39 -21.53
N THR A 63 14.94 -15.36 -21.12
CA THR A 63 15.33 -16.77 -21.02
C THR A 63 14.44 -17.63 -21.93
N ASP A 64 14.91 -18.83 -22.26
CA ASP A 64 14.19 -19.80 -23.11
C ASP A 64 13.16 -20.61 -22.30
N GLU A 65 12.32 -19.90 -21.52
CA GLU A 65 11.21 -20.48 -20.76
C GLU A 65 9.91 -20.38 -21.57
N ARG A 66 9.18 -21.50 -21.66
CA ARG A 66 8.00 -21.57 -22.52
C ARG A 66 6.76 -21.01 -21.81
N CYS A 67 6.10 -20.04 -22.44
CA CYS A 67 4.89 -19.46 -21.87
C CYS A 67 3.77 -20.52 -21.74
N PRO A 68 3.14 -20.69 -20.55
CA PRO A 68 2.11 -21.71 -20.33
C PRO A 68 0.82 -21.45 -21.12
N VAL A 69 0.59 -20.22 -21.59
CA VAL A 69 -0.64 -19.84 -22.30
C VAL A 69 -0.46 -19.88 -23.81
N CYS A 70 0.51 -19.14 -24.35
CA CYS A 70 0.69 -19.03 -25.81
C CYS A 70 1.79 -19.95 -26.36
N SER A 71 2.46 -20.73 -25.51
CA SER A 71 3.53 -21.65 -25.91
C SER A 71 4.75 -21.00 -26.59
N HIS A 72 4.90 -19.68 -26.50
CA HIS A 72 6.06 -18.96 -27.03
C HIS A 72 7.33 -19.38 -26.28
N PRO A 73 8.48 -19.60 -26.97
CA PRO A 73 9.68 -20.17 -26.36
C PRO A 73 10.49 -19.19 -25.51
N ARG A 74 10.19 -17.89 -25.53
CA ARG A 74 10.93 -16.87 -24.78
C ARG A 74 10.09 -16.14 -23.75
N ALA A 75 10.67 -15.91 -22.58
CA ALA A 75 10.08 -15.12 -21.52
C ALA A 75 11.12 -14.18 -20.92
N TYR A 76 10.73 -12.93 -20.64
CA TYR A 76 11.49 -12.04 -19.78
C TYR A 76 11.41 -12.57 -18.35
N PHE A 77 12.51 -12.54 -17.61
CA PHE A 77 12.52 -12.96 -16.21
C PHE A 77 13.12 -11.88 -15.32
N MET A 78 12.58 -11.74 -14.11
CA MET A 78 13.10 -10.84 -13.09
C MET A 78 13.09 -11.53 -11.73
N GLN A 79 14.20 -11.42 -11.00
CA GLN A 79 14.31 -11.97 -9.66
C GLN A 79 14.10 -10.87 -8.64
N ILE A 80 13.13 -11.05 -7.76
CA ILE A 80 12.79 -10.09 -6.72
C ILE A 80 12.84 -10.76 -5.35
N GLN A 81 13.51 -10.08 -4.42
CA GLN A 81 13.41 -10.38 -3.00
C GLN A 81 12.11 -9.80 -2.45
N THR A 82 11.12 -10.68 -2.28
CA THR A 82 9.81 -10.28 -1.75
C THR A 82 9.75 -10.33 -0.21
N ARG A 83 10.75 -10.94 0.43
CA ARG A 83 10.83 -11.20 1.88
C ARG A 83 12.26 -10.98 2.40
N SER A 84 12.49 -11.24 3.68
CA SER A 84 13.81 -11.14 4.33
C SER A 84 14.89 -11.87 3.54
N ALA A 85 16.14 -11.41 3.68
CA ALA A 85 17.29 -11.92 2.92
C ALA A 85 17.61 -13.42 3.17
N ASP A 86 16.99 -14.03 4.18
CA ASP A 86 17.14 -15.45 4.51
C ASP A 86 16.31 -16.38 3.60
N GLU A 87 15.36 -15.85 2.81
CA GLU A 87 14.60 -16.61 1.83
C GLU A 87 15.18 -16.48 0.41
N PRO A 88 15.09 -17.51 -0.44
CA PRO A 88 15.56 -17.45 -1.82
C PRO A 88 14.75 -16.45 -2.65
N MET A 89 15.41 -15.86 -3.65
CA MET A 89 14.78 -14.92 -4.60
C MET A 89 13.60 -15.59 -5.33
N THR A 90 12.48 -14.88 -5.43
CA THR A 90 11.35 -15.32 -6.27
C THR A 90 11.58 -14.87 -7.70
N THR A 91 11.39 -15.78 -8.68
CA THR A 91 11.53 -15.45 -10.10
C THR A 91 10.17 -15.18 -10.71
N PHE A 92 10.03 -14.01 -11.36
CA PHE A 92 8.83 -13.61 -12.09
C PHE A 92 9.11 -13.64 -13.58
N TYR A 93 8.21 -14.25 -14.34
CA TYR A 93 8.29 -14.35 -15.79
C TYR A 93 7.21 -13.51 -16.46
N LYS A 94 7.53 -12.98 -17.64
CA LYS A 94 6.59 -12.31 -18.55
C LYS A 94 6.84 -12.79 -19.97
N CYS A 95 5.78 -13.20 -20.67
CA CYS A 95 5.89 -13.65 -22.05
C CYS A 95 6.42 -12.51 -22.95
N CYS A 96 7.42 -12.81 -23.80
CA CYS A 96 7.95 -11.85 -24.77
C CYS A 96 7.01 -11.58 -25.96
N SER A 97 5.96 -12.39 -26.13
CA SER A 97 5.00 -12.15 -27.20
C SER A 97 4.17 -10.90 -26.93
N PRO A 98 4.17 -9.89 -27.83
CA PRO A 98 3.41 -8.66 -27.65
C PRO A 98 1.89 -8.89 -27.64
N THR A 99 1.42 -10.02 -28.15
CA THR A 99 0.00 -10.40 -28.14
C THR A 99 -0.44 -11.15 -26.89
N CYS A 100 0.51 -11.68 -26.09
CA CYS A 100 0.19 -12.49 -24.91
C CYS A 100 0.41 -11.70 -23.62
N GLY A 101 1.63 -11.19 -23.39
CA GLY A 101 1.97 -10.44 -22.18
C GLY A 101 1.72 -11.15 -20.84
N HIS A 102 1.44 -12.47 -20.86
CA HIS A 102 1.10 -13.23 -19.66
C HIS A 102 2.26 -13.22 -18.67
N ARG A 103 1.95 -13.03 -17.39
CA ARG A 103 2.91 -13.02 -16.29
C ARG A 103 2.65 -14.19 -15.35
N TRP A 104 3.69 -14.89 -14.94
CA TRP A 104 3.62 -15.99 -13.98
C TRP A 104 4.84 -15.97 -13.05
N ARG A 105 4.77 -16.74 -11.96
CA ARG A 105 5.87 -16.87 -10.99
C ARG A 105 6.30 -18.33 -10.91
N ASP A 106 7.56 -18.53 -10.58
CA ASP A 106 8.11 -19.78 -10.07
C ASP A 106 8.61 -19.56 -8.63
#